data_AF-A0A167SM01-F1
#
_entry.id   AF-A0A167SM01-F1
#
_cell.length_a   1.000
_cell.length_b   1.000
_cell.length_c   1.000
_cell.angle_alpha   90.00
_cell.angle_beta   90.00
_cell.angle_gamma   90.00
#
_symmetry.space_group_name_H-M   'P 1'
#
loop_
_entity.id
_entity.type
_entity.pdbx_description
1 polymer ?
#
loop_
_entity_poly.entity_id
_entity_poly.type
_entity_poly.pdbx_seq_one_letter_code
_entity_poly.pdbx_strand_id
1 'polypeptide(L)'
;YRWGVLREKVPTWFFQLTNLTFIAIIQNIILLLLGIPTHTAALQPHTPLTTSDYTLGVLAVITLAAEFTADNQQYSFQTFKHGGMKLNGNDWPGARLRWSTADAKRGFVTRGLWAWSRHPNYFCEQMFWILITLFPILGPGSPSLPALPLTSVTPLYPLAPCLVLCTMFFSSTLFSESISLSKYPEEYSVYQSRVAMFIPMFTPIWSLWATVRGRKGALDETLWGKSKVE
;
A
#
# COMPACT_ATOMS: atom_id res chain seq x y z
N TYR A 1 -2.00 -8.11 -17.67
CA TYR A 1 -1.36 -8.96 -16.64
C TYR A 1 -2.36 -9.47 -15.59
N ARG A 2 -2.95 -8.64 -14.69
CA ARG A 2 -3.93 -9.12 -13.67
C ARG A 2 -5.35 -9.41 -14.20
N TRP A 3 -5.84 -8.58 -15.12
CA TRP A 3 -7.13 -8.78 -15.78
C TRP A 3 -7.20 -10.06 -16.64
N GLY A 4 -6.04 -10.55 -17.12
CA GLY A 4 -5.95 -11.84 -17.81
C GLY A 4 -6.26 -13.00 -16.86
N VAL A 5 -5.63 -13.01 -15.68
CA VAL A 5 -5.91 -14.02 -14.64
C VAL A 5 -7.37 -13.96 -14.19
N LEU A 6 -7.95 -12.76 -14.04
CA LEU A 6 -9.37 -12.64 -13.69
C LEU A 6 -10.27 -13.21 -14.78
N ARG A 7 -9.99 -12.89 -16.06
CA ARG A 7 -10.75 -13.38 -17.21
C ARG A 7 -10.75 -14.91 -17.30
N GLU A 8 -9.64 -15.56 -16.94
CA GLU A 8 -9.54 -17.02 -16.91
C GLU A 8 -10.33 -17.65 -15.75
N LYS A 9 -10.57 -16.90 -14.66
CA LYS A 9 -11.22 -17.39 -13.44
C LYS A 9 -12.74 -17.17 -13.41
N VAL A 10 -13.30 -16.35 -14.30
CA VAL A 10 -14.72 -15.98 -14.27
C VAL A 10 -15.40 -16.17 -15.62
N PRO A 11 -16.71 -16.48 -15.66
CA PRO A 11 -17.46 -16.54 -16.91
C PRO A 11 -17.44 -15.21 -17.68
N THR A 12 -17.50 -15.28 -19.01
CA THR A 12 -17.44 -14.10 -19.90
C THR A 12 -18.49 -13.04 -19.54
N TRP A 13 -19.72 -13.44 -19.23
CA TRP A 13 -20.78 -12.49 -18.86
C TRP A 13 -20.44 -11.70 -17.59
N PHE A 14 -19.84 -12.36 -16.59
CA PHE A 14 -19.45 -11.72 -15.33
C PHE A 14 -18.25 -10.81 -15.53
N PHE A 15 -17.31 -11.21 -16.40
CA PHE A 15 -16.20 -10.35 -16.81
C PHE A 15 -16.71 -9.07 -17.49
N GLN A 16 -17.71 -9.17 -18.37
CA GLN A 16 -18.30 -7.99 -19.02
C GLN A 16 -19.07 -7.10 -18.03
N LEU A 17 -19.82 -7.70 -17.10
CA LEU A 17 -20.44 -6.95 -16.01
C LEU A 17 -19.41 -6.20 -15.16
N THR A 18 -18.30 -6.85 -14.83
CA THR A 18 -17.17 -6.24 -14.10
C THR A 18 -16.54 -5.11 -14.91
N ASN A 19 -16.35 -5.27 -16.22
CA ASN A 19 -15.84 -4.20 -17.08
C ASN A 19 -16.77 -2.98 -17.06
N LEU A 20 -18.07 -3.17 -17.24
CA LEU A 20 -19.02 -2.06 -17.24
C LEU A 20 -19.10 -1.38 -15.87
N THR A 21 -19.26 -2.16 -14.80
CA THR A 21 -19.49 -1.62 -13.46
C THR A 21 -18.20 -1.10 -12.84
N PHE A 22 -17.16 -1.93 -12.74
CA PHE A 22 -15.94 -1.54 -12.06
C PHE A 22 -15.06 -0.64 -12.94
N ILE A 23 -14.76 -1.07 -14.17
CA ILE A 23 -13.81 -0.33 -15.02
C ILE A 23 -14.43 0.92 -15.60
N ALA A 24 -15.63 0.85 -16.18
CA ALA A 24 -16.22 2.02 -16.84
C ALA A 24 -16.90 2.99 -15.85
N ILE A 25 -17.59 2.50 -14.82
CA ILE A 25 -18.32 3.38 -13.88
C ILE A 25 -17.48 3.70 -12.65
N ILE A 26 -17.09 2.70 -11.85
CA ILE A 26 -16.42 2.93 -10.56
C ILE A 26 -15.08 3.64 -10.74
N GLN A 27 -14.26 3.30 -11.73
CA GLN A 27 -12.98 4.02 -11.94
C GLN A 27 -13.21 5.51 -12.25
N ASN A 28 -14.23 5.87 -13.03
CA ASN A 28 -14.55 7.28 -13.27
C ASN A 28 -15.03 8.00 -11.99
N ILE A 29 -15.80 7.32 -11.15
CA ILE A 29 -16.17 7.85 -9.83
C ILE A 29 -14.92 8.03 -8.96
N ILE A 30 -14.01 7.06 -8.92
CA ILE A 30 -12.76 7.15 -8.17
C ILE A 30 -11.93 8.33 -8.65
N LEU A 31 -11.79 8.52 -9.97
CA LEU A 31 -11.08 9.68 -10.55
C LEU A 31 -11.72 11.01 -10.12
N LEU A 32 -13.06 11.10 -10.09
CA LEU A 32 -13.75 12.26 -9.56
C LEU A 32 -13.42 12.47 -8.07
N LEU A 33 -13.47 11.40 -7.27
CA LEU A 33 -13.16 11.45 -5.83
C LEU A 33 -11.73 11.93 -5.55
N LEU A 34 -10.75 11.62 -6.41
CA LEU A 34 -9.37 12.12 -6.29
C LEU A 34 -9.33 13.66 -6.33
N GLY A 35 -10.20 14.29 -7.11
CA GLY A 35 -10.25 15.73 -7.29
C GLY A 35 -11.00 16.50 -6.19
N ILE A 36 -11.86 15.81 -5.42
CA ILE A 36 -12.73 16.46 -4.42
C ILE A 36 -11.94 17.18 -3.32
N PRO A 37 -10.91 16.59 -2.69
CA PRO A 37 -10.18 17.30 -1.63
C PRO A 37 -9.54 18.59 -2.13
N THR A 38 -8.89 18.53 -3.30
CA THR A 38 -8.26 19.71 -3.93
C THR A 38 -9.29 20.76 -4.32
N HIS A 39 -10.42 20.35 -4.91
CA HIS A 39 -11.52 21.25 -5.23
C HIS A 39 -12.09 21.92 -3.97
N THR A 40 -12.26 21.16 -2.89
CA THR A 40 -12.75 21.69 -1.61
C THR A 40 -11.76 22.70 -1.04
N ALA A 41 -10.46 22.39 -1.04
CA ALA A 41 -9.42 23.31 -0.59
C ALA A 41 -9.37 24.60 -1.44
N ALA A 42 -9.58 24.50 -2.75
CA ALA A 42 -9.58 25.65 -3.64
C ALA A 42 -10.76 26.62 -3.41
N LEU A 43 -11.88 26.13 -2.88
CA LEU A 43 -13.05 26.95 -2.53
C LEU A 43 -12.97 27.55 -1.12
N GLN A 44 -12.01 27.11 -0.30
CA GLN A 44 -11.83 27.66 1.04
C GLN A 44 -11.22 29.08 0.98
N PRO A 45 -11.55 29.94 1.96
CA PRO A 45 -10.97 31.27 2.03
C PRO A 45 -9.45 31.24 2.03
N HIS A 46 -8.82 32.11 1.23
CA HIS A 46 -7.37 32.27 1.21
C HIS A 46 -6.89 32.84 2.54
N THR A 47 -6.49 31.94 3.43
CA THR A 47 -5.96 32.24 4.76
C THR A 47 -4.48 31.88 4.82
N PRO A 48 -3.70 32.48 5.72
CA PRO A 48 -2.32 32.06 5.94
C PRO A 48 -2.25 30.58 6.32
N LEU A 49 -1.18 29.90 5.88
CA LEU A 49 -0.93 28.51 6.24
C LEU A 49 -0.80 28.37 7.76
N THR A 50 -1.39 27.30 8.27
CA THR A 50 -1.40 26.95 9.70
C THR A 50 -0.58 25.70 9.97
N THR A 51 -0.41 25.37 11.25
CA THR A 51 0.34 24.21 11.70
C THR A 51 -0.19 22.90 11.09
N SER A 52 -1.50 22.75 10.88
CA SER A 52 -2.07 21.57 10.24
C SER A 52 -1.62 21.44 8.78
N ASP A 53 -1.61 22.53 8.02
CA ASP A 53 -1.15 22.55 6.63
C ASP A 53 0.31 22.12 6.51
N TYR A 54 1.19 22.68 7.35
CA TYR A 54 2.60 22.30 7.38
C TYR A 54 2.78 20.83 7.81
N THR A 55 2.04 20.38 8.82
CA THR A 55 2.15 19.01 9.32
C THR A 55 1.71 18.00 8.26
N LEU A 56 0.54 18.22 7.64
CA LEU A 56 0.02 17.37 6.57
C LEU A 56 0.94 17.39 5.34
N GLY A 57 1.49 18.55 4.98
CA GLY A 57 2.44 18.70 3.87
C GLY A 57 3.73 17.92 4.10
N VAL A 58 4.33 18.06 5.28
CA VAL A 58 5.54 17.31 5.64
C VAL A 58 5.27 15.80 5.64
N LEU A 59 4.14 15.37 6.24
CA LEU A 59 3.76 13.96 6.25
C LEU A 59 3.51 13.41 4.83
N ALA A 60 2.90 14.20 3.95
CA ALA A 60 2.66 13.80 2.56
C ALA A 60 3.98 13.62 1.79
N VAL A 61 4.94 14.54 1.97
CA VAL A 61 6.28 14.43 1.36
C VAL A 61 7.05 13.22 1.90
N ILE A 62 7.01 12.98 3.22
CA ILE A 62 7.63 11.78 3.82
C ILE A 62 7.01 10.51 3.26
N THR A 63 5.68 10.49 3.15
CA THR A 63 4.92 9.35 2.61
C THR A 63 5.30 9.08 1.16
N LEU A 64 5.37 10.12 0.32
CA LEU A 64 5.78 10.02 -1.08
C LEU A 64 7.23 9.54 -1.22
N ALA A 65 8.14 10.03 -0.39
CA ALA A 65 9.54 9.57 -0.39
C ALA A 65 9.66 8.09 0.03
N ALA A 66 8.86 7.66 1.01
CA ALA A 66 8.81 6.27 1.44
C ALA A 66 8.21 5.35 0.36
N GLU A 67 7.15 5.80 -0.32
CA GLU A 67 6.56 5.11 -1.47
C GLU A 67 7.58 4.94 -2.60
N PHE A 68 8.22 6.04 -3.00
CA PHE A 68 9.23 6.04 -4.04
C PHE A 68 10.38 5.09 -3.68
N THR A 69 10.77 5.05 -2.41
CA THR A 69 11.77 4.08 -1.92
C THR A 69 11.28 2.63 -2.05
N ALA A 70 10.04 2.34 -1.67
CA ALA A 70 9.44 1.01 -1.75
C ALA A 70 9.34 0.50 -3.20
N ASP A 71 8.94 1.36 -4.13
CA ASP A 71 8.86 1.04 -5.55
C ASP A 71 10.24 0.81 -6.16
N ASN A 72 11.23 1.63 -5.82
CA ASN A 72 12.60 1.41 -6.28
C ASN A 72 13.21 0.11 -5.70
N GLN A 73 12.88 -0.27 -4.46
CA GLN A 73 13.27 -1.58 -3.90
C GLN A 73 12.67 -2.73 -4.71
N GLN A 74 11.37 -2.64 -5.05
CA GLN A 74 10.69 -3.64 -5.86
C GLN A 74 11.28 -3.71 -7.29
N TYR A 75 11.53 -2.55 -7.91
CA TYR A 75 12.15 -2.45 -9.23
C TYR A 75 13.55 -3.06 -9.25
N SER A 76 14.37 -2.73 -8.25
CA SER A 76 15.72 -3.30 -8.07
C SER A 76 15.68 -4.82 -7.97
N PHE A 77 14.77 -5.36 -7.16
CA PHE A 77 14.58 -6.80 -7.03
C PHE A 77 14.16 -7.47 -8.35
N GLN A 78 13.17 -6.92 -9.07
CA GLN A 78 12.71 -7.50 -10.34
C GLN A 78 13.81 -7.43 -11.41
N THR A 79 14.57 -6.34 -11.45
CA THR A 79 15.71 -6.17 -12.36
C THR A 79 16.77 -7.24 -12.09
N PHE A 80 17.12 -7.45 -10.82
CA PHE A 80 18.05 -8.51 -10.42
C PHE A 80 17.54 -9.90 -10.81
N LYS A 81 16.26 -10.20 -10.50
CA LYS A 81 15.63 -11.49 -10.79
C LYS A 81 15.64 -11.86 -12.29
N HIS A 82 15.49 -10.87 -13.17
CA HIS A 82 15.39 -11.10 -14.61
C HIS A 82 16.69 -10.88 -15.39
N GLY A 83 17.61 -10.05 -14.90
CA GLY A 83 18.78 -9.58 -15.66
C GLY A 83 20.13 -9.69 -14.93
N GLY A 84 20.17 -10.23 -13.71
CA GLY A 84 21.39 -10.32 -12.90
C GLY A 84 21.81 -8.98 -12.28
N MET A 85 22.97 -8.97 -11.60
CA MET A 85 23.37 -7.85 -10.74
C MET A 85 23.82 -6.62 -11.53
N LYS A 86 23.07 -5.52 -11.39
CA LYS A 86 23.49 -4.16 -11.74
C LYS A 86 23.09 -3.20 -10.63
N LEU A 87 23.90 -3.11 -9.58
CA LEU A 87 23.79 -1.98 -8.64
C LEU A 87 24.37 -0.76 -9.34
N ASN A 88 23.55 0.24 -9.62
CA ASN A 88 24.02 1.49 -10.18
C ASN A 88 24.30 2.46 -9.02
N GLY A 89 25.44 3.16 -9.06
CA GLY A 89 25.77 4.17 -8.05
C GLY A 89 24.74 5.28 -7.95
N ASN A 90 23.97 5.50 -9.03
CA ASN A 90 22.91 6.51 -9.13
C ASN A 90 21.53 6.04 -8.65
N ASP A 91 21.39 4.82 -8.14
CA ASP A 91 20.11 4.32 -7.64
C ASP A 91 19.64 5.12 -6.41
N TRP A 92 18.32 5.26 -6.24
CA TRP A 92 17.71 6.00 -5.14
C TRP A 92 18.23 5.55 -3.75
N PRO A 93 18.54 6.48 -2.82
CA PRO A 93 18.96 6.13 -1.47
C PRO A 93 17.97 5.20 -0.77
N GLY A 94 18.46 4.11 -0.17
CA GLY A 94 17.60 3.12 0.51
C GLY A 94 16.99 2.06 -0.42
N ALA A 95 17.12 2.18 -1.74
CA ALA A 95 16.71 1.14 -2.69
C ALA A 95 17.84 0.17 -3.09
N ARG A 96 19.10 0.53 -2.79
CA ARG A 96 20.32 -0.25 -3.08
C ARG A 96 20.50 -1.45 -2.14
N LEU A 97 19.57 -2.39 -2.20
CA LEU A 97 19.64 -3.62 -1.43
C LEU A 97 20.51 -4.65 -2.17
N ARG A 98 21.31 -5.39 -1.42
CA ARG A 98 22.07 -6.53 -1.97
C ARG A 98 21.14 -7.73 -2.07
N TRP A 99 20.90 -8.21 -3.28
CA TRP A 99 20.07 -9.38 -3.55
C TRP A 99 20.94 -10.63 -3.68
N SER A 100 20.50 -11.75 -3.12
CA SER A 100 21.16 -13.05 -3.26
C SER A 100 20.46 -13.93 -4.29
N THR A 101 21.09 -15.03 -4.70
CA THR A 101 20.43 -15.99 -5.61
C THR A 101 19.22 -16.64 -4.93
N ALA A 102 19.31 -16.86 -3.61
CA ALA A 102 18.20 -17.33 -2.78
C ALA A 102 17.00 -16.36 -2.82
N ASP A 103 17.25 -15.04 -2.81
CA ASP A 103 16.18 -14.04 -2.93
C ASP A 103 15.48 -14.13 -4.30
N ALA A 104 16.25 -14.29 -5.39
CA ALA A 104 15.68 -14.46 -6.73
C ALA A 104 14.87 -15.77 -6.84
N LYS A 105 15.36 -16.86 -6.23
CA LYS A 105 14.68 -18.16 -6.20
C LYS A 105 13.35 -18.11 -5.45
N ARG A 106 13.28 -17.40 -4.32
CA ARG A 106 12.03 -17.14 -3.60
C ARG A 106 11.00 -16.40 -4.47
N GLY A 107 11.47 -15.55 -5.37
CA GLY A 107 10.65 -14.96 -6.43
C GLY A 107 9.86 -13.71 -6.06
N PHE A 108 9.90 -13.27 -4.79
CA PHE A 108 9.32 -12.01 -4.31
C PHE A 108 10.23 -11.33 -3.26
N VAL A 109 10.06 -10.01 -3.13
CA VAL A 109 10.83 -9.16 -2.22
C VAL A 109 10.38 -9.33 -0.76
N THR A 110 11.32 -9.40 0.17
CA THR A 110 11.08 -9.50 1.62
C THR A 110 12.08 -8.69 2.46
N ARG A 111 12.87 -7.82 1.82
CA ARG A 111 13.94 -7.02 2.46
C ARG A 111 13.66 -5.53 2.29
N GLY A 112 14.31 -4.72 3.12
CA GLY A 112 14.06 -3.28 3.17
C GLY A 112 12.70 -2.98 3.79
N LEU A 113 11.92 -2.09 3.16
CA LEU A 113 10.57 -1.74 3.63
C LEU A 113 9.62 -2.94 3.57
N TRP A 114 9.87 -3.87 2.63
CA TRP A 114 9.12 -5.10 2.47
C TRP A 114 9.29 -6.09 3.64
N ALA A 115 10.30 -5.92 4.50
CA ALA A 115 10.40 -6.70 5.73
C ALA A 115 9.42 -6.23 6.82
N TRP A 116 8.88 -5.02 6.69
CA TRP A 116 8.01 -4.38 7.67
C TRP A 116 6.56 -4.32 7.23
N SER A 117 6.30 -4.21 5.93
CA SER A 117 4.98 -4.24 5.33
C SER A 117 5.04 -5.07 4.07
N ARG A 118 4.02 -5.89 3.81
CA ARG A 118 3.97 -6.70 2.59
C ARG A 118 3.68 -5.87 1.36
N HIS A 119 3.09 -4.69 1.52
CA HIS A 119 2.82 -3.72 0.45
C HIS A 119 3.11 -2.30 0.97
N PRO A 120 4.39 -1.96 1.20
CA PRO A 120 4.78 -0.67 1.78
C PRO A 120 4.41 0.50 0.86
N ASN A 121 4.50 0.32 -0.46
CA ASN A 121 4.05 1.30 -1.45
C ASN A 121 2.54 1.53 -1.37
N TYR A 122 1.71 0.48 -1.34
CA TYR A 122 0.26 0.63 -1.21
C TYR A 122 -0.15 1.21 0.14
N PHE A 123 0.60 0.95 1.21
CA PHE A 123 0.38 1.63 2.49
C PHE A 123 0.67 3.13 2.37
N CYS A 124 1.77 3.51 1.74
CA CYS A 124 2.10 4.91 1.53
C CYS A 124 1.05 5.61 0.66
N GLU A 125 0.62 4.99 -0.43
CA GLU A 125 -0.41 5.54 -1.31
C GLU A 125 -1.76 5.72 -0.57
N GLN A 126 -2.18 4.74 0.25
CA GLN A 126 -3.34 4.90 1.14
C GLN A 126 -3.16 6.06 2.12
N MET A 127 -1.96 6.22 2.70
CA MET A 127 -1.68 7.31 3.61
C MET A 127 -1.66 8.67 2.92
N PHE A 128 -1.13 8.73 1.71
CA PHE A 128 -1.14 9.94 0.90
C PHE A 128 -2.56 10.41 0.66
N TRP A 129 -3.47 9.53 0.22
CA TRP A 129 -4.87 9.89 0.00
C TRP A 129 -5.63 10.27 1.27
N ILE A 130 -5.30 9.65 2.41
CA ILE A 130 -5.82 10.08 3.72
C ILE A 130 -5.35 11.50 4.04
N LEU A 131 -4.06 11.80 3.87
CA LEU A 131 -3.51 13.13 4.13
C LEU A 131 -4.11 14.20 3.21
N ILE A 132 -4.20 13.93 1.90
CA ILE A 132 -4.85 14.81 0.91
C ILE A 132 -6.31 15.09 1.27
N THR A 133 -7.04 14.07 1.74
CA THR A 133 -8.43 14.24 2.19
C THR A 133 -8.52 15.10 3.46
N LEU A 134 -7.54 15.02 4.35
CA LEU A 134 -7.52 15.77 5.60
C LEU A 134 -7.15 17.25 5.44
N PHE A 135 -6.46 17.65 4.37
CA PHE A 135 -6.08 19.05 4.13
C PHE A 135 -7.27 20.02 4.22
N PRO A 136 -8.32 19.90 3.39
CA PRO A 136 -9.46 20.81 3.50
C PRO A 136 -10.22 20.63 4.82
N ILE A 137 -10.17 19.46 5.46
CA ILE A 137 -10.93 19.19 6.70
C ILE A 137 -10.31 19.88 7.91
N LEU A 138 -8.98 19.82 8.03
CA LEU A 138 -8.20 20.32 9.16
C LEU A 138 -7.61 21.73 8.91
N GLY A 139 -7.88 22.31 7.74
CA GLY A 139 -7.49 23.67 7.41
C GLY A 139 -8.34 24.74 8.13
N PRO A 140 -7.91 26.01 8.12
CA PRO A 140 -8.59 27.10 8.83
C PRO A 140 -10.01 27.37 8.33
N GLY A 141 -10.24 27.15 7.04
CA GLY A 141 -11.56 27.21 6.40
C GLY A 141 -12.36 25.91 6.51
N SER A 142 -12.11 25.10 7.54
CA SER A 142 -12.75 23.80 7.80
C SER A 142 -14.24 23.83 7.43
N PRO A 143 -14.75 22.84 6.67
CA PRO A 143 -16.17 22.78 6.36
C PRO A 143 -16.98 22.82 7.65
N SER A 144 -18.00 23.69 7.71
CA SER A 144 -18.96 23.70 8.81
C SER A 144 -19.70 22.36 8.85
N LEU A 145 -19.14 21.39 9.57
CA LEU A 145 -19.82 20.13 9.84
C LEU A 145 -21.03 20.47 10.72
N PRO A 146 -22.24 20.00 10.39
CA PRO A 146 -23.38 20.19 11.27
C PRO A 146 -23.02 19.63 12.64
N ALA A 147 -23.19 20.43 13.69
CA ALA A 147 -23.04 19.99 15.07
C ALA A 147 -24.17 19.00 15.36
N LEU A 148 -23.91 17.73 15.13
CA LEU A 148 -24.89 16.68 15.29
C LEU A 148 -24.90 16.18 16.74
N PRO A 149 -26.07 15.92 17.34
CA PRO A 149 -26.17 15.26 18.63
C PRO A 149 -25.39 13.94 18.64
N LEU A 150 -24.88 13.49 19.79
CA LEU A 150 -24.19 12.19 19.95
C LEU A 150 -25.03 10.98 19.50
N THR A 151 -26.34 11.16 19.35
CA THR A 151 -27.31 10.15 18.87
C THR A 151 -27.52 10.16 17.35
N SER A 152 -26.94 11.12 16.64
CA SER A 152 -27.10 11.29 15.19
C SER A 152 -25.93 10.66 14.43
N VAL A 153 -26.22 10.08 13.27
CA VAL A 153 -25.20 9.48 12.41
C VAL A 153 -24.34 10.59 11.81
N THR A 154 -23.08 10.67 12.22
CA THR A 154 -22.12 11.63 11.65
C THR A 154 -21.91 11.35 10.16
N PRO A 155 -22.15 12.31 9.26
CA PRO A 155 -21.90 12.14 7.84
C PRO A 155 -20.39 12.02 7.59
N LEU A 156 -19.91 10.80 7.32
CA LEU A 156 -18.51 10.55 6.95
C LEU A 156 -18.22 10.88 5.47
N TYR A 157 -19.12 11.60 4.79
CA TYR A 157 -18.97 11.95 3.38
C TYR A 157 -17.67 12.73 3.06
N PRO A 158 -17.12 13.61 3.93
CA PRO A 158 -15.85 14.28 3.63
C PRO A 158 -14.67 13.31 3.58
N LEU A 159 -14.80 12.14 4.23
CA LEU A 159 -13.82 11.07 4.21
C LEU A 159 -14.05 10.06 3.08
N ALA A 160 -15.12 10.21 2.29
CA ALA A 160 -15.43 9.31 1.19
C ALA A 160 -14.26 9.12 0.20
N PRO A 161 -13.50 10.18 -0.20
CA PRO A 161 -12.36 10.01 -1.09
C PRO A 161 -11.33 9.01 -0.57
N CYS A 162 -10.81 9.19 0.64
CA CYS A 162 -9.80 8.28 1.18
C CYS A 162 -10.36 6.89 1.52
N LEU A 163 -11.60 6.79 2.03
CA LEU A 163 -12.20 5.49 2.38
C LEU A 163 -12.41 4.61 1.14
N VAL A 164 -12.90 5.18 0.04
CA VAL A 164 -13.08 4.45 -1.23
C VAL A 164 -11.74 3.99 -1.79
N LEU A 165 -10.72 4.86 -1.77
CA LEU A 165 -9.38 4.52 -2.25
C LEU A 165 -8.74 3.42 -1.40
N CYS A 166 -8.78 3.53 -0.07
CA CYS A 166 -8.29 2.49 0.84
C CYS A 166 -9.00 1.15 0.60
N THR A 167 -10.31 1.17 0.38
CA THR A 167 -11.08 -0.05 0.05
C THR A 167 -10.65 -0.67 -1.27
N MET A 168 -10.38 0.17 -2.29
CA MET A 168 -9.84 -0.28 -3.58
C MET A 168 -8.45 -0.91 -3.41
N PHE A 169 -7.54 -0.27 -2.68
CA PHE A 169 -6.20 -0.81 -2.41
C PHE A 169 -6.25 -2.12 -1.62
N PHE A 170 -7.11 -2.21 -0.61
CA PHE A 170 -7.32 -3.44 0.16
C PHE A 170 -7.81 -4.58 -0.75
N SER A 171 -8.84 -4.34 -1.55
CA SER A 171 -9.41 -5.34 -2.47
C SER A 171 -8.41 -5.79 -3.53
N SER A 172 -7.66 -4.84 -4.11
CA SER A 172 -6.58 -5.11 -5.07
C SER A 172 -5.45 -5.95 -4.46
N THR A 173 -5.15 -5.69 -3.18
CA THR A 173 -4.12 -6.41 -2.43
C THR A 173 -4.53 -7.85 -2.20
N LEU A 174 -5.76 -8.11 -1.73
CA LEU A 174 -6.27 -9.47 -1.55
C LEU A 174 -6.17 -10.28 -2.85
N PHE A 175 -6.55 -9.69 -3.97
CA PHE A 175 -6.44 -10.36 -5.27
C PHE A 175 -4.97 -10.63 -5.64
N SER A 176 -4.09 -9.65 -5.45
CA SER A 176 -2.66 -9.77 -5.77
C SER A 176 -1.93 -10.79 -4.88
N GLU A 177 -2.27 -10.85 -3.60
CA GLU A 177 -1.76 -11.87 -2.67
C GLU A 177 -2.28 -13.26 -3.05
N SER A 178 -3.55 -13.39 -3.48
CA SER A 178 -4.08 -14.69 -3.95
C SER A 178 -3.29 -15.23 -5.15
N ILE A 179 -2.87 -14.36 -6.06
CA ILE A 179 -2.02 -14.74 -7.20
C ILE A 179 -0.63 -15.13 -6.70
N SER A 180 -0.08 -14.41 -5.73
CA SER A 180 1.24 -14.68 -5.17
C SER A 180 1.27 -16.02 -4.41
N LEU A 181 0.25 -16.30 -3.59
CA LEU A 181 0.05 -17.60 -2.95
C LEU A 181 -0.09 -18.74 -3.97
N SER A 182 -0.77 -18.49 -5.09
CA SER A 182 -0.89 -19.51 -6.15
C SER A 182 0.46 -19.85 -6.79
N LYS A 183 1.41 -18.91 -6.80
CA LYS A 183 2.75 -19.08 -7.38
C LYS A 183 3.79 -19.59 -6.37
N TYR A 184 3.68 -19.17 -5.12
CA TYR A 184 4.66 -19.42 -4.05
C TYR A 184 3.94 -19.86 -2.76
N PRO A 185 3.25 -21.01 -2.76
CA PRO A 185 2.30 -21.36 -1.71
C PRO A 185 2.94 -21.48 -0.32
N GLU A 186 4.11 -22.12 -0.22
CA GLU A 186 4.79 -22.32 1.05
C GLU A 186 5.40 -21.00 1.56
N GLU A 187 6.35 -20.42 0.83
CA GLU A 187 7.10 -19.25 1.31
C GLU A 187 6.23 -18.01 1.45
N TYR A 188 5.22 -17.81 0.59
CA TYR A 188 4.36 -16.64 0.68
C TYR A 188 3.34 -16.75 1.83
N SER A 189 2.86 -17.96 2.15
CA SER A 189 2.01 -18.15 3.34
C SER A 189 2.78 -17.85 4.62
N VAL A 190 4.06 -18.26 4.68
CA VAL A 190 4.98 -17.91 5.77
C VAL A 190 5.14 -16.40 5.85
N TYR A 191 5.37 -15.72 4.73
CA TYR A 191 5.47 -14.26 4.67
C TYR A 191 4.22 -13.55 5.18
N GLN A 192 3.02 -14.00 4.80
CA GLN A 192 1.75 -13.47 5.29
C GLN A 192 1.58 -13.61 6.81
N SER A 193 2.07 -14.71 7.39
CA SER A 193 2.02 -14.94 8.83
C SER A 193 3.04 -14.11 9.63
N ARG A 194 4.09 -13.63 8.96
CA ARG A 194 5.27 -13.04 9.60
C ARG A 194 5.38 -11.53 9.48
N VAL A 195 4.85 -10.95 8.39
CA VAL A 195 4.95 -9.53 8.05
C VAL A 195 3.54 -8.97 7.85
N ALA A 196 3.24 -7.79 8.39
CA ALA A 196 1.93 -7.15 8.28
C ALA A 196 1.60 -6.71 6.84
N MET A 197 0.31 -6.71 6.46
CA MET A 197 -0.12 -6.37 5.10
C MET A 197 0.24 -4.93 4.70
N PHE A 198 -0.14 -3.95 5.54
CA PHE A 198 0.06 -2.52 5.27
C PHE A 198 0.81 -1.81 6.40
N ILE A 199 0.27 -1.81 7.61
CA ILE A 199 0.79 -1.01 8.73
C ILE A 199 2.04 -1.68 9.33
N PRO A 200 3.23 -1.05 9.22
CA PRO A 200 4.48 -1.69 9.60
C PRO A 200 4.60 -1.98 11.11
N MET A 201 3.92 -1.20 11.94
CA MET A 201 3.92 -1.34 13.40
C MET A 201 3.31 -2.67 13.87
N PHE A 202 2.52 -3.34 13.05
CA PHE A 202 1.98 -4.66 13.39
C PHE A 202 2.99 -5.79 13.18
N THR A 203 4.04 -5.61 12.38
CA THR A 203 5.05 -6.67 12.14
C THR A 203 5.80 -7.08 13.42
N PRO A 204 6.25 -6.17 14.29
CA PRO A 204 6.77 -6.53 15.62
C PRO A 204 5.77 -7.31 16.48
N ILE A 205 4.49 -6.97 16.42
CA ILE A 205 3.42 -7.66 17.17
C ILE A 205 3.27 -9.10 16.66
N TRP A 206 3.23 -9.30 15.34
CA TRP A 206 3.23 -10.63 14.73
C TRP A 206 4.49 -11.43 15.09
N SER A 207 5.63 -10.76 15.17
CA SER A 207 6.92 -11.36 15.58
C SER A 207 6.87 -11.85 17.02
N LEU A 208 6.32 -11.05 17.93
CA LEU A 208 6.14 -11.42 19.33
C LEU A 208 5.20 -12.63 19.44
N TRP A 209 4.06 -12.59 18.74
CA TRP A 209 3.09 -13.68 18.74
C TRP A 209 3.66 -14.98 18.16
N ALA A 210 4.45 -14.91 17.10
CA ALA A 210 5.17 -16.06 16.56
C ALA A 210 6.22 -16.62 17.53
N THR A 211 6.84 -15.75 18.35
CA THR A 211 7.80 -16.15 19.39
C THR A 211 7.11 -16.89 20.53
N VAL A 212 5.97 -16.36 21.01
CA VAL A 212 5.15 -17.01 22.05
C VAL A 212 4.71 -18.41 21.61
N ARG A 213 4.46 -18.61 20.32
CA ARG A 213 4.09 -19.92 19.76
C ARG A 213 5.30 -20.81 19.40
N GLY A 214 6.53 -20.39 19.68
CA GLY A 214 7.75 -21.14 19.34
C GLY A 214 8.03 -21.31 17.84
N ARG A 215 7.35 -20.54 16.97
CA ARG A 215 7.42 -20.70 15.51
C ARG A 215 8.33 -19.68 14.83
N LYS A 216 8.70 -18.58 15.50
CA LYS A 216 9.46 -17.47 14.88
C LYS A 216 10.75 -17.93 14.19
N GLY A 217 11.55 -18.79 14.83
CA GLY A 217 12.81 -19.28 14.27
C GLY A 217 12.63 -19.96 12.91
N ALA A 218 11.68 -20.90 12.85
CA ALA A 218 11.35 -21.59 11.60
C ALA A 218 10.81 -20.65 10.52
N LEU A 219 9.94 -19.69 10.87
CA LEU A 219 9.43 -18.70 9.91
C LEU A 219 10.56 -17.82 9.34
N ASP A 220 11.46 -17.34 10.21
CA ASP A 220 12.59 -16.49 9.84
C ASP A 220 13.60 -17.27 8.98
N GLU A 221 13.83 -18.55 9.29
CA GLU A 221 14.70 -19.44 8.52
C GLU A 221 14.15 -19.71 7.12
N THR A 222 12.85 -20.01 7.00
CA THR A 222 12.20 -20.22 5.70
C THR A 222 12.29 -18.98 4.80
N LEU A 223 12.11 -17.77 5.38
CA LEU A 223 12.11 -16.53 4.59
C LEU A 223 13.50 -15.98 4.27
N TRP A 224 14.42 -16.02 5.26
CA TRP A 224 15.69 -15.29 5.19
C TRP A 224 16.91 -16.16 5.51
N GLY A 225 16.74 -17.40 5.97
CA GLY A 225 17.87 -18.28 6.34
C GLY A 225 18.78 -18.59 5.16
N LYS A 226 18.19 -18.90 4.00
CA LYS A 226 18.93 -19.24 2.77
C LYS A 226 19.69 -18.04 2.15
N SER A 227 19.33 -16.81 2.49
CA SER A 227 19.96 -15.61 1.95
C SER A 227 21.20 -15.15 2.73
N LYS A 228 21.57 -15.81 3.84
CA LYS A 228 22.73 -15.48 4.68
C LYS A 228 24.01 -16.26 4.35
N VAL A 229 23.91 -17.28 3.49
CA VAL A 229 24.99 -18.27 3.25
C VAL A 229 25.82 -17.93 2.00
N GLU A 230 25.53 -16.81 1.33
CA GLU A 230 26.22 -16.29 0.14
C GLU A 230 26.76 -14.88 0.40
#